data_AF-A0A2G6L9R9-F1
#
_entry.id   AF-A0A2G6L9R9-F1
#
_cell.length_a   1.000
_cell.length_b   1.000
_cell.length_c   1.000
_cell.angle_alpha   90.00
_cell.angle_beta   90.00
_cell.angle_gamma   90.00
#
_symmetry.space_group_name_H-M   'P 1'
#
loop_
_entity.id
_entity.type
_entity.pdbx_description
1 polymer ?
#
loop_
_entity_poly.entity_id
_entity_poly.type
_entity_poly.pdbx_seq_one_letter_code
_entity_poly.pdbx_strand_id
1 'polypeptide(L)'
;MAGTLVDIPGGTLPIENIRVGMQVESRDDTRFANKPQKVLDTFGRVAPGYYLITKEPGVIKATEEHRFWMQGQGWLPGTSNPGTP
;
A
#
# COMPACT_ATOMS: atom_id res chain seq x y z
N MET A 1 0.68 0.14 8.06
CA MET A 1 1.02 0.51 9.47
C MET A 1 0.25 1.76 9.83
N ALA A 2 -0.05 2.01 11.12
CA ALA A 2 -0.58 3.33 11.48
C ALA A 2 0.40 4.43 11.05
N GLY A 3 -0.11 5.55 10.55
CA GLY A 3 0.66 6.64 9.96
C GLY A 3 1.13 6.38 8.52
N THR A 4 0.86 5.21 7.92
CA THR A 4 1.08 5.02 6.47
C THR A 4 0.13 5.95 5.71
N LEU A 5 0.68 6.85 4.90
CA LEU A 5 -0.10 7.78 4.09
C LEU A 5 -0.72 7.07 2.89
N VAL A 6 -1.98 7.37 2.61
CA VAL A 6 -2.76 6.92 1.47
C VAL A 6 -3.17 8.14 0.67
N ASP A 7 -2.94 8.09 -0.65
CA ASP A 7 -3.34 9.15 -1.56
C ASP A 7 -4.87 9.16 -1.75
N ILE A 8 -5.45 10.33 -1.63
CA ILE A 8 -6.88 10.60 -1.86
C ILE A 8 -7.02 11.74 -2.86
N PRO A 9 -8.20 11.93 -3.48
CA PRO A 9 -8.43 13.11 -4.29
C PRO A 9 -8.18 14.38 -3.47
N GLY A 10 -7.16 15.16 -3.86
CA GLY A 10 -6.81 16.43 -3.22
C GLY A 10 -5.85 16.35 -2.03
N GLY A 11 -5.25 15.19 -1.72
CA GLY A 11 -4.22 15.13 -0.67
C GLY A 11 -3.88 13.71 -0.21
N THR A 12 -3.42 13.61 1.04
CA THR A 12 -3.11 12.32 1.68
C THR A 12 -3.79 12.21 3.04
N LEU A 13 -4.13 10.99 3.44
CA LEU A 13 -4.64 10.67 4.76
C LEU A 13 -3.90 9.46 5.35
N PRO A 14 -3.68 9.42 6.67
CA PRO A 14 -3.23 8.20 7.34
C PRO A 14 -4.20 7.04 7.09
N ILE A 15 -3.68 5.84 6.87
CA ILE A 15 -4.47 4.64 6.53
C ILE A 15 -5.53 4.32 7.60
N GLU A 16 -5.24 4.58 8.87
CA GLU A 16 -6.16 4.41 10.00
C GLU A 16 -7.35 5.37 9.97
N ASN A 17 -7.31 6.41 9.14
CA ASN A 17 -8.38 7.38 8.95
C ASN A 17 -9.23 7.10 7.69
N ILE A 18 -8.86 6.11 6.87
CA ILE A 18 -9.66 5.68 5.73
C ILE A 18 -10.91 4.93 6.20
N ARG A 19 -12.05 5.18 5.55
CA ARG A 19 -13.36 4.60 5.88
C ARG A 19 -14.04 4.06 4.63
N VAL A 20 -14.91 3.09 4.81
CA VAL A 20 -15.82 2.60 3.75
C VAL A 20 -16.60 3.78 3.17
N GLY A 21 -16.65 3.84 1.84
CA GLY A 21 -17.31 4.90 1.10
C GLY A 21 -16.41 6.05 0.66
N MET A 22 -15.23 6.20 1.24
CA MET A 22 -14.26 7.21 0.80
C MET A 22 -13.66 6.87 -0.56
N GLN A 23 -13.09 7.87 -1.22
CA GLN A 23 -12.30 7.69 -2.44
C GLN A 23 -10.81 7.71 -2.12
N VAL A 24 -10.08 6.78 -2.72
CA VAL A 24 -8.61 6.72 -2.68
C VAL A 24 -8.08 6.69 -4.11
N GLU A 25 -6.92 7.28 -4.35
CA GLU A 25 -6.25 7.15 -5.64
C GLU A 25 -5.77 5.70 -5.81
N SER A 26 -6.17 5.07 -6.91
CA SER A 26 -5.85 3.68 -7.19
C SER A 26 -5.32 3.54 -8.62
N ARG A 27 -4.37 2.65 -8.80
CA ARG A 27 -3.79 2.32 -10.10
C ARG A 27 -4.34 0.99 -10.59
N ASP A 28 -4.87 0.98 -11.81
CA ASP A 28 -5.21 -0.23 -12.54
C ASP A 28 -3.92 -0.98 -12.90
N ASP A 29 -3.82 -2.25 -12.51
CA ASP A 29 -2.62 -3.07 -12.69
C ASP A 29 -2.46 -3.63 -14.12
N THR A 30 -3.52 -3.55 -14.93
CA THR A 30 -3.51 -3.96 -16.35
C THR A 30 -3.30 -2.79 -17.31
N ARG A 31 -3.91 -1.64 -17.02
CA ARG A 31 -3.90 -0.44 -17.88
C ARG A 31 -2.97 0.64 -17.38
N PHE A 32 -2.45 0.51 -16.16
CA PHE A 32 -1.56 1.46 -15.51
C PHE A 32 -2.14 2.87 -15.34
N ALA A 33 -3.46 3.01 -15.42
CA ALA A 33 -4.15 4.28 -15.27
C ALA A 33 -4.51 4.51 -13.80
N ASN A 34 -4.26 5.72 -13.31
CA ASN A 34 -4.67 6.14 -11.97
C ASN A 34 -6.06 6.76 -12.02
N LYS A 35 -6.95 6.36 -11.11
CA LYS A 35 -8.27 6.97 -10.92
C LYS A 35 -8.70 6.86 -9.44
N PRO A 36 -9.52 7.82 -8.96
CA PRO A 36 -10.20 7.66 -7.68
C PRO A 36 -11.09 6.41 -7.68
N GLN A 37 -10.99 5.58 -6.65
CA GLN A 37 -11.81 4.39 -6.45
C GLN A 37 -12.42 4.39 -5.05
N LYS A 38 -13.64 3.85 -4.95
CA LYS A 38 -14.39 3.80 -3.69
C LYS A 38 -13.91 2.65 -2.80
N VAL A 39 -13.63 2.93 -1.53
CA VAL A 39 -13.32 1.92 -0.52
C VAL A 39 -14.60 1.15 -0.18
N LEU A 40 -14.58 -0.16 -0.39
CA LEU A 40 -15.72 -1.05 -0.12
C LEU A 40 -15.68 -1.66 1.28
N ASP A 41 -14.47 -1.93 1.79
CA ASP A 41 -14.26 -2.53 3.10
C ASP A 41 -12.93 -2.07 3.70
N THR A 42 -12.79 -2.15 5.02
CA THR A 42 -11.57 -1.81 5.75
C THR A 42 -11.29 -2.87 6.82
N PHE A 43 -10.07 -3.43 6.81
CA PHE A 43 -9.64 -4.43 7.78
C PHE A 43 -8.61 -3.83 8.74
N GLY A 44 -8.75 -4.12 10.03
CA GLY A 44 -7.81 -3.72 11.07
C GLY A 44 -7.33 -4.94 11.87
N ARG A 45 -6.03 -5.04 12.11
CA ARG A 45 -5.46 -6.06 13.02
C ARG A 45 -4.23 -5.54 13.73
N VAL A 46 -3.93 -6.15 14.87
CA VAL A 46 -2.65 -5.99 15.57
C VAL A 46 -1.75 -7.15 15.15
N ALA A 47 -0.56 -6.85 14.63
CA ALA A 47 0.42 -7.85 14.23
C ALA A 47 1.62 -7.84 15.19
N PRO A 48 2.24 -9.00 15.48
CA PRO A 48 3.34 -9.10 16.44
C PRO A 48 4.66 -8.48 15.94
N GLY A 49 4.75 -8.17 14.65
CA GLY A 49 5.95 -7.58 14.05
C GLY A 49 5.70 -6.99 12.66
N TYR A 50 6.75 -6.40 12.09
CA TYR A 50 6.74 -5.80 10.77
C TYR A 50 8.11 -5.90 10.11
N TYR A 51 8.11 -5.83 8.79
CA TYR A 51 9.28 -5.76 7.92
C TYR A 51 9.54 -4.32 7.51
N LEU A 52 10.81 -3.99 7.37
CA LEU A 52 11.28 -2.74 6.76
C LEU A 52 11.63 -3.06 5.31
N ILE A 53 10.93 -2.43 4.38
CA ILE A 53 11.17 -2.56 2.95
C ILE A 53 11.87 -1.29 2.49
N THR A 54 13.16 -1.43 2.20
CA THR A 54 14.01 -0.35 1.70
C THR A 54 13.74 -0.14 0.21
N LYS A 55 13.35 1.08 -0.16
CA LYS A 55 13.31 1.57 -1.55
C LYS A 55 14.12 2.85 -1.63
N GLU A 56 14.61 3.25 -2.79
CA GLU A 56 15.16 4.59 -2.94
C GLU A 56 14.03 5.57 -3.32
N PRO A 57 13.86 6.72 -2.63
CA PRO A 57 14.42 7.14 -1.34
C PRO A 57 13.41 6.92 -0.19
N GLY A 58 13.53 5.85 0.60
CA GLY A 58 12.72 5.69 1.81
C GLY A 58 12.50 4.25 2.28
N VAL A 59 11.84 4.12 3.42
CA VAL A 59 11.52 2.81 3.99
C VAL A 59 10.01 2.70 4.18
N ILE A 60 9.44 1.58 3.73
CA ILE A 60 8.04 1.24 3.99
C ILE A 60 8.00 0.19 5.10
N LYS A 61 7.11 0.37 6.08
CA LYS A 61 6.86 -0.61 7.15
C LYS A 61 5.60 -1.41 6.83
N ALA A 62 5.71 -2.73 6.72
CA ALA A 62 4.58 -3.59 6.40
C ALA A 62 4.68 -4.97 7.07
N THR A 63 3.56 -5.66 7.28
CA THR A 63 3.58 -7.04 7.80
C THR A 63 3.85 -8.03 6.68
N GLU A 64 4.21 -9.28 7.03
CA GLU A 64 4.50 -10.37 6.07
C GLU A 64 3.46 -10.48 4.94
N GLU A 65 2.19 -10.48 5.30
CA GLU A 65 1.10 -10.69 4.35
C GLU A 65 0.79 -9.49 3.44
N HIS A 66 1.40 -8.31 3.67
CA HIS A 66 1.17 -7.15 2.80
C HIS A 66 1.78 -7.41 1.43
N ARG A 67 0.99 -7.26 0.37
CA ARG A 67 1.49 -7.39 -0.99
C ARG A 67 1.96 -6.05 -1.55
N PHE A 68 3.04 -6.09 -2.32
CA PHE A 68 3.60 -4.96 -3.05
C PHE A 68 3.50 -5.20 -4.54
N TRP A 69 3.09 -4.19 -5.28
CA TRP A 69 3.10 -4.25 -6.74
C TRP A 69 4.47 -3.81 -7.27
N MET A 70 5.13 -4.68 -8.03
CA MET A 70 6.37 -4.37 -8.74
C MET A 70 6.11 -4.35 -10.25
N GLN A 71 6.47 -3.24 -10.89
CA GLN A 71 6.25 -3.08 -12.33
C GLN A 71 6.99 -4.19 -13.12
N GLY A 72 6.25 -4.88 -13.99
CA GLY A 72 6.78 -5.97 -14.80
C GLY A 72 6.85 -7.34 -14.10
N GLN A 73 6.60 -7.41 -12.79
CA GLN A 73 6.60 -8.67 -12.02
C GLN A 73 5.25 -8.98 -11.36
N GLY A 74 4.48 -7.94 -11.02
CA GLY A 74 3.15 -8.08 -10.43
C GLY A 74 3.13 -7.99 -8.91
N TRP A 75 2.16 -8.65 -8.27
CA TRP A 75 1.97 -8.65 -6.81
C TRP A 75 2.95 -9.62 -6.13
N LEU A 76 3.82 -9.10 -5.26
CA LEU A 76 4.77 -9.87 -4.46
C LEU A 76 4.45 -9.74 -2.96
N PRO A 77 4.74 -10.76 -2.12
CA PRO A 77 4.58 -10.68 -0.67
C PRO A 77 5.57 -9.68 -0.04
N GLY A 78 5.28 -9.16 1.15
CA GLY A 78 6.11 -8.15 1.83
C GLY A 78 7.51 -8.62 2.23
N THR A 79 7.75 -9.92 2.12
CA THR A 79 9.05 -10.58 2.31
C THR A 79 9.91 -10.60 1.04
N SER A 80 9.37 -10.24 -0.12
CA SER A 80 10.17 -10.13 -1.34
C SER A 80 11.05 -8.88 -1.24
N ASN A 81 12.29 -9.05 -0.82
CA ASN A 81 13.29 -7.99 -0.80
C ASN A 81 13.56 -7.51 -2.24
N PRO A 82 13.26 -6.25 -2.61
CA PRO A 82 13.63 -5.71 -3.93
C PRO A 82 15.14 -5.44 -4.07
N GLY A 83 15.92 -5.62 -3.00
CA GLY A 83 17.34 -5.29 -2.94
C GLY A 83 18.23 -6.52 -2.78
N THR A 84 18.46 -7.23 -3.88
CA THR A 84 19.74 -7.90 -4.18
C THR A 84 19.81 -8.15 -5.70
N PRO A 85 20.94 -7.86 -6.38
CA PRO A 85 21.14 -8.22 -7.78
C PRO A 85 21.09 -9.73 -8.02
#